data_AF-A0A8T1HLZ6-F1
#
_entry.id   AF-A0A8T1HLZ6-F1
#
_cell.length_a   1.000
_cell.length_b   1.000
_cell.length_c   1.000
_cell.angle_alpha   90.00
_cell.angle_beta   90.00
_cell.angle_gamma   90.00
#
_symmetry.space_group_name_H-M   'P 1'
#
loop_
_entity.id
_entity.type
_entity.pdbx_description
1 polymer ?
#
loop_
_entity_poly.entity_id
_entity_poly.type
_entity_poly.pdbx_seq_one_letter_code
_entity_poly.pdbx_strand_id
1 'polypeptide(L)'
;MSCTSIAETENGETGVLSLSTTFMRQVFSRFGEVILVDGTHKTSRYNYELLAFITMNNFGEGVVVLHSLLEADGDRHMDRAIEHFKRVHPDGLKLLRVIIVDKDMKEKRSKPELGRLAL
;
A
#
# COMPACT_ATOMS: atom_id res chain seq x y z
N MET A 1 -18.58 -2.04 3.75
CA MET A 1 -18.23 -0.60 3.58
C MET A 1 -16.74 -0.51 3.27
N SER A 2 -16.36 0.18 2.18
CA SER A 2 -14.96 0.47 1.85
C SER A 2 -14.36 1.43 2.87
N CYS A 3 -13.07 1.28 3.14
CA CYS A 3 -12.29 2.20 3.97
C CYS A 3 -11.42 3.04 3.06
N THR A 4 -11.51 4.35 3.22
CA THR A 4 -10.75 5.33 2.45
C THR A 4 -9.95 6.23 3.40
N SER A 5 -8.79 6.69 2.97
CA SER A 5 -8.07 7.78 3.62
C SER A 5 -7.55 8.77 2.59
N ILE A 6 -7.52 10.03 3.00
CA ILE A 6 -6.86 11.12 2.29
C ILE A 6 -5.84 11.69 3.27
N ALA A 7 -4.59 11.82 2.82
CA ALA A 7 -3.57 12.58 3.50
C ALA A 7 -3.18 13.76 2.62
N GLU A 8 -3.28 14.97 3.17
CA GLU A 8 -2.95 16.21 2.46
C GLU A 8 -1.45 16.53 2.55
N THR A 9 -0.94 17.25 1.56
CA THR A 9 0.40 17.85 1.55
C THR A 9 0.42 19.08 2.46
N GLU A 10 1.61 19.64 2.72
CA GLU A 10 1.75 20.88 3.49
C GLU A 10 1.04 22.08 2.84
N ASN A 11 0.78 22.01 1.53
CA ASN A 11 0.07 23.03 0.78
C ASN A 11 -1.46 22.84 0.77
N GLY A 12 -1.97 21.77 1.42
CA GLY A 12 -3.40 21.42 1.43
C GLY A 12 -3.88 20.68 0.18
N GLU A 13 -2.97 20.17 -0.65
CA GLU A 13 -3.31 19.34 -1.81
C GLU A 13 -3.39 17.86 -1.40
N THR A 14 -4.03 17.00 -2.20
CA THR A 14 -4.10 15.56 -1.88
C THR A 14 -2.75 14.88 -2.12
N GLY A 15 -1.97 14.58 -1.09
CA GLY A 15 -0.71 13.85 -1.26
C GLY A 15 -0.92 12.34 -1.46
N VAL A 16 -1.86 11.76 -0.69
CA VAL A 16 -2.15 10.32 -0.71
C VAL A 16 -3.64 10.05 -0.64
N LEU A 17 -4.15 9.21 -1.54
CA LEU A 17 -5.50 8.66 -1.49
C LEU A 17 -5.42 7.14 -1.44
N SER A 18 -5.84 6.53 -0.34
CA SER A 18 -5.79 5.07 -0.16
C SER A 18 -7.17 4.46 0.03
N LEU A 19 -7.40 3.30 -0.59
CA LEU A 19 -8.70 2.63 -0.69
C LEU A 19 -8.57 1.13 -0.45
N SER A 20 -9.37 0.59 0.48
CA SER A 20 -9.49 -0.86 0.70
C SER A 20 -10.96 -1.26 0.86
N THR A 21 -11.44 -2.18 0.04
CA THR A 21 -12.81 -2.69 0.13
C THR A 21 -12.95 -3.70 1.27
N THR A 22 -14.18 -4.08 1.62
CA THR A 22 -14.39 -5.14 2.61
C THR A 22 -13.78 -6.47 2.18
N PHE A 23 -13.88 -6.81 0.89
CA PHE A 23 -13.28 -8.02 0.34
C PHE A 23 -11.75 -8.02 0.49
N MET A 24 -11.09 -6.91 0.12
CA MET A 24 -9.64 -6.75 0.25
C MET A 24 -9.13 -7.01 1.66
N ARG A 25 -9.85 -6.49 2.68
CA ARG A 25 -9.53 -6.72 4.10
C ARG A 25 -9.72 -8.16 4.54
N GLN A 26 -10.78 -8.81 4.08
CA GLN A 26 -11.04 -10.22 4.38
C GLN A 26 -10.02 -11.16 3.73
N VAL A 27 -9.54 -10.81 2.54
CA VAL A 27 -8.48 -11.56 1.85
C VAL A 27 -7.18 -11.43 2.63
N PHE A 28 -6.77 -10.22 3.00
CA PHE A 28 -5.53 -10.04 3.75
C PHE A 28 -5.59 -10.70 5.14
N SER A 29 -6.72 -10.65 5.84
CA SER A 29 -6.87 -11.31 7.14
C SER A 29 -6.79 -12.85 7.08
N ARG A 30 -6.86 -13.43 5.88
CA ARG A 30 -6.75 -14.88 5.64
C ARG A 30 -5.41 -15.28 5.03
N PHE A 31 -4.86 -14.45 4.16
CA PHE A 31 -3.74 -14.81 3.29
C PHE A 31 -2.55 -13.83 3.38
N GLY A 32 -2.51 -12.97 4.39
CA GLY A 32 -1.55 -11.86 4.52
C GLY A 32 -0.12 -12.25 4.89
N GLU A 33 0.30 -13.51 4.71
CA GLU A 33 1.65 -13.98 5.06
C GLU A 33 2.73 -13.36 4.17
N VAL A 34 2.40 -13.16 2.89
CA VAL A 34 3.28 -12.56 1.89
C VAL A 34 2.56 -11.37 1.29
N ILE A 35 3.20 -10.22 1.32
CA ILE A 35 2.72 -9.03 0.61
C ILE A 35 3.73 -8.63 -0.46
N LEU A 36 3.24 -8.38 -1.65
CA LEU A 36 3.96 -7.76 -2.75
C LEU A 36 3.50 -6.31 -2.86
N VAL A 37 4.46 -5.39 -2.92
CA VAL A 37 4.20 -3.97 -3.15
C VAL A 37 4.78 -3.60 -4.51
N ASP A 38 3.90 -3.13 -5.38
CA ASP A 38 4.23 -2.73 -6.74
C ASP A 38 3.78 -1.29 -7.00
N GLY A 39 4.63 -0.53 -7.68
CA GLY A 39 4.39 0.86 -8.06
C GLY A 39 4.18 0.97 -9.57
N THR A 40 3.04 1.49 -9.99
CA THR A 40 2.75 1.80 -11.39
C THR A 40 2.89 3.31 -11.62
N HIS A 41 3.88 3.69 -12.42
CA HIS A 41 4.15 5.08 -12.79
C HIS A 41 3.23 5.56 -13.93
N LYS A 42 3.12 6.89 -14.07
CA LYS A 42 2.39 7.55 -15.18
C LYS A 42 0.93 7.11 -15.30
N THR A 43 0.30 6.75 -14.18
CA THR A 43 -1.11 6.34 -14.11
C THR A 43 -2.09 7.50 -14.26
N SER A 44 -1.62 8.74 -14.09
CA SER A 44 -2.43 9.95 -14.05
C SER A 44 -1.73 11.11 -14.75
N ARG A 45 -2.50 11.99 -15.39
CA ARG A 45 -2.00 13.28 -15.91
C ARG A 45 -1.61 14.27 -14.82
N TYR A 46 -1.98 13.98 -13.58
CA TYR A 46 -1.77 14.82 -12.39
C TYR A 46 -0.55 14.37 -11.56
N ASN A 47 0.37 13.61 -12.14
CA ASN A 47 1.60 13.16 -11.48
C ASN A 47 1.37 12.29 -10.22
N TYR A 48 0.34 11.42 -10.26
CA TYR A 48 0.13 10.39 -9.25
C TYR A 48 0.58 9.04 -9.77
N GLU A 49 1.21 8.29 -8.88
CA GLU A 49 1.61 6.90 -9.05
C GLU A 49 0.64 6.01 -8.27
N LEU A 50 0.30 4.86 -8.85
CA LEU A 50 -0.52 3.88 -8.18
C LEU A 50 0.37 2.85 -7.48
N LEU A 51 0.28 2.79 -6.17
CA LEU A 51 0.86 1.76 -5.34
C LEU A 51 -0.20 0.69 -5.04
N ALA A 52 0.10 -0.55 -5.41
CA ALA A 52 -0.74 -1.71 -5.12
C ALA A 52 -0.07 -2.60 -4.08
N PHE A 53 -0.81 -2.92 -3.03
CA PHE A 53 -0.43 -3.95 -2.07
C PHE A 53 -1.17 -5.22 -2.44
N ILE A 54 -0.45 -6.29 -2.71
CA ILE A 54 -0.96 -7.53 -3.29
C ILE A 54 -0.60 -8.67 -2.35
N THR A 55 -1.57 -9.52 -2.04
CA THR A 55 -1.33 -10.77 -1.31
C THR A 55 -1.56 -11.94 -2.27
N MET A 56 -1.04 -13.12 -1.95
CA MET A 56 -1.31 -14.33 -2.73
C MET A 56 -2.33 -15.19 -2.00
N ASN A 57 -3.40 -15.62 -2.67
CA ASN A 57 -4.37 -16.54 -2.08
C ASN A 57 -3.90 -18.01 -2.19
N ASN A 58 -4.66 -18.96 -1.60
CA ASN A 58 -4.31 -20.39 -1.62
C ASN A 58 -4.33 -21.06 -3.01
N PHE A 59 -4.83 -20.37 -4.04
CA PHE A 59 -4.80 -20.84 -5.44
C PHE A 59 -3.60 -20.28 -6.22
N GLY A 60 -2.74 -19.48 -5.57
CA GLY A 60 -1.61 -18.82 -6.22
C GLY A 60 -1.99 -17.54 -6.96
N GLU A 61 -3.21 -17.02 -6.77
CA GLU A 61 -3.67 -15.81 -7.44
C GLU A 61 -3.27 -14.57 -6.62
N GLY A 62 -2.72 -13.57 -7.29
CA GLY A 62 -2.47 -12.26 -6.72
C GLY A 62 -3.76 -11.48 -6.53
N VAL A 63 -4.03 -11.03 -5.31
CA VAL A 63 -5.21 -10.24 -4.97
C VAL A 63 -4.76 -8.93 -4.34
N VAL A 64 -5.18 -7.80 -4.91
CA VAL A 64 -4.91 -6.49 -4.33
C VAL A 64 -5.68 -6.34 -3.01
N VAL A 65 -5.00 -5.88 -1.96
CA VAL A 65 -5.52 -5.69 -0.60
C VAL A 65 -5.52 -4.23 -0.15
N LEU A 66 -4.82 -3.36 -0.89
CA LEU A 66 -4.91 -1.90 -0.78
C LEU A 66 -4.46 -1.27 -2.11
N HIS A 67 -5.20 -0.27 -2.58
CA HIS A 67 -4.70 0.68 -3.57
C HIS A 67 -4.36 2.00 -2.89
N SER A 68 -3.27 2.63 -3.30
CA SER A 68 -2.89 3.96 -2.85
C SER A 68 -2.41 4.78 -4.04
N LEU A 69 -2.99 5.95 -4.27
CA LEU A 69 -2.47 6.94 -5.20
C LEU A 69 -1.58 7.88 -4.41
N LEU A 70 -0.31 7.98 -4.81
CA LEU A 70 0.69 8.84 -4.20
C LEU A 70 1.11 9.89 -5.23
N GLU A 71 1.15 11.15 -4.83
CA GLU A 71 1.85 12.15 -5.63
C GLU A 71 3.33 11.75 -5.76
N ALA A 72 3.82 11.71 -7.00
CA ALA A 72 5.06 11.03 -7.38
C ALA A 72 6.32 11.58 -6.70
N ASP A 73 6.33 12.86 -6.30
CA ASP A 73 7.53 13.58 -5.86
C ASP A 73 7.67 13.68 -4.32
N GLY A 74 6.77 13.08 -3.55
CA GLY A 74 6.80 13.14 -2.07
C GLY A 74 7.26 11.85 -1.40
N ASP A 75 8.50 11.83 -0.88
CA ASP A 75 9.03 10.71 -0.07
C ASP A 75 8.13 10.37 1.14
N ARG A 76 7.45 11.38 1.73
CA ARG A 76 6.58 11.22 2.92
C ARG A 76 5.27 10.47 2.64
N HIS A 77 4.96 10.19 1.38
CA HIS A 77 3.67 9.61 0.98
C HIS A 77 3.57 8.09 1.24
N MET A 78 4.69 7.38 1.18
CA MET A 78 4.77 5.95 1.47
C MET A 78 4.40 5.65 2.93
N ASP A 79 4.90 6.44 3.88
CA ASP A 79 4.54 6.32 5.29
C ASP A 79 3.02 6.44 5.52
N ARG A 80 2.35 7.35 4.82
CA ARG A 80 0.89 7.51 4.90
C ARG A 80 0.13 6.33 4.31
N ALA A 81 0.60 5.77 3.19
CA ALA A 81 0.02 4.56 2.61
C ALA A 81 0.18 3.36 3.57
N ILE A 82 1.33 3.23 4.22
CA ILE A 82 1.62 2.19 5.23
C ILE A 82 0.75 2.38 6.48
N GLU A 83 0.65 3.58 7.01
CA GLU A 83 -0.24 3.91 8.14
C GLU A 83 -1.68 3.51 7.83
N HIS A 84 -2.16 3.84 6.62
CA HIS A 84 -3.47 3.43 6.19
C HIS A 84 -3.61 1.91 6.11
N PHE A 85 -2.63 1.23 5.52
CA PHE A 85 -2.59 -0.22 5.42
C PHE A 85 -2.73 -0.88 6.80
N LYS A 86 -1.91 -0.45 7.77
CA LYS A 86 -1.96 -0.95 9.15
C LYS A 86 -3.33 -0.72 9.79
N ARG A 87 -3.89 0.48 9.61
CA ARG A 87 -5.19 0.86 10.20
C ARG A 87 -6.34 0.02 9.67
N VAL A 88 -6.33 -0.30 8.38
CA VAL A 88 -7.41 -1.11 7.77
C VAL A 88 -7.22 -2.62 7.99
N HIS A 89 -6.03 -3.06 8.41
CA HIS A 89 -5.70 -4.47 8.69
C HIS A 89 -5.12 -4.69 10.09
N PRO A 90 -5.80 -4.28 11.18
CA PRO A 90 -5.20 -4.21 12.52
C PRO A 90 -4.69 -5.56 13.06
N ASP A 91 -5.41 -6.65 12.78
CA ASP A 91 -5.00 -8.00 13.20
C ASP A 91 -4.21 -8.77 12.13
N GLY A 92 -4.34 -8.37 10.86
CA GLY A 92 -3.71 -9.06 9.74
C GLY A 92 -2.19 -8.94 9.74
N LEU A 93 -1.64 -7.87 10.34
CA LEU A 93 -0.19 -7.66 10.44
C LEU A 93 0.53 -8.77 11.23
N LYS A 94 -0.16 -9.47 12.14
CA LYS A 94 0.40 -10.61 12.88
C LYS A 94 0.73 -11.80 11.96
N LEU A 95 0.09 -11.87 10.79
CA LEU A 95 0.34 -12.91 9.80
C LEU A 95 1.52 -12.58 8.89
N LEU A 96 1.87 -11.29 8.74
CA LEU A 96 2.84 -10.83 7.76
C LEU A 96 4.24 -11.36 8.07
N ARG A 97 4.85 -12.04 7.10
CA ARG A 97 6.15 -12.70 7.22
C ARG A 97 7.15 -12.22 6.18
N VAL A 98 6.68 -11.95 4.97
CA VAL A 98 7.51 -11.56 3.84
C VAL A 98 6.93 -10.36 3.13
N ILE A 99 7.79 -9.39 2.84
CA ILE A 99 7.47 -8.24 2.01
C ILE A 99 8.34 -8.33 0.76
N ILE A 100 7.69 -8.48 -0.39
CA ILE A 100 8.29 -8.44 -1.71
C ILE A 100 8.07 -7.03 -2.25
N VAL A 101 9.12 -6.41 -2.74
CA VAL A 101 9.08 -5.05 -3.25
C VAL A 101 9.64 -5.07 -4.66
N ASP A 102 8.98 -4.40 -5.60
CA ASP A 102 9.48 -4.28 -6.95
C ASP A 102 10.94 -3.77 -6.97
N LYS A 103 11.70 -4.30 -7.93
CA LYS A 103 13.13 -4.04 -8.05
C LYS A 103 13.37 -2.57 -8.34
N ASP A 104 12.49 -1.89 -9.07
CA ASP A 104 12.71 -0.52 -9.53
C ASP A 104 12.07 0.52 -8.60
N MET A 105 11.38 0.08 -7.53
CA MET A 105 11.13 0.87 -6.31
C MET A 105 12.42 1.17 -5.51
N LYS A 106 13.55 1.37 -6.19
CA LYS A 106 14.91 1.29 -5.65
C LYS A 106 15.51 2.60 -5.17
N GLU A 107 14.89 3.75 -5.42
CA GLU A 107 15.62 5.03 -5.34
C GLU A 107 15.08 6.02 -4.30
N LYS A 108 13.83 5.87 -3.84
CA LYS A 108 13.21 6.70 -2.80
C LYS A 108 13.14 5.90 -1.50
N ARG A 109 13.16 6.55 -0.33
CA ARG A 109 13.17 5.96 1.05
C ARG A 109 12.16 4.84 1.38
N SER A 110 11.27 4.52 0.44
CA SER A 110 10.29 3.43 0.40
C SER A 110 10.73 2.07 0.97
N LYS A 111 11.95 1.57 0.72
CA LYS A 111 12.37 0.25 1.22
C LYS A 111 12.50 0.18 2.76
N PRO A 112 13.28 1.07 3.40
CA PRO A 112 13.24 1.23 4.86
C PRO A 112 11.83 1.43 5.42
N GLU A 113 10.99 2.20 4.74
CA GLU A 113 9.62 2.49 5.18
C GLU A 113 8.72 1.26 5.11
N LEU A 114 8.76 0.48 4.04
CA LEU A 114 8.04 -0.79 3.91
C LEU A 114 8.48 -1.81 4.97
N GLY A 115 9.74 -1.76 5.41
CA GLY A 115 10.21 -2.53 6.56
C GLY A 115 9.40 -2.23 7.84
N ARG A 116 8.79 -1.04 7.96
CA ARG A 116 7.89 -0.71 9.07
C ARG A 116 6.59 -1.48 9.04
N LEU A 117 6.20 -2.14 7.95
CA LEU A 117 5.03 -3.05 7.99
C LEU A 117 5.27 -4.26 8.91
N ALA A 118 6.53 -4.64 9.11
CA ALA A 118 6.93 -5.75 9.98
C ALA A 118 7.24 -5.33 11.44
N LEU A 119 7.11 -4.04 11.78
CA LEU A 119 7.31 -3.46 13.11
C LEU A 119 5.99 -2.90 13.68
#